data_AF-A0A146MEJ4-F1
#
_entry.id   AF-A0A146MEJ4-F1
#
_cell.length_a   1.000
_cell.length_b   1.000
_cell.length_c   1.000
_cell.angle_alpha   90.00
_cell.angle_beta   90.00
_cell.angle_gamma   90.00
#
_symmetry.space_group_name_H-M   'P 1'
#
loop_
_entity.id
_entity.type
_entity.pdbx_description
1 polymer ?
#
loop_
_entity_poly.entity_id
_entity_poly.type
_entity_poly.pdbx_seq_one_letter_code
_entity_poly.pdbx_strand_id
1 'polypeptide(L)'
;NLNHDSPSVSLPGGWLAPGSPATLKLSFVVPGSKAASTGLMAQRFYPLVGILLFIHFKPGASTITIPPWTDQRQNPCAAEPNGWQLLFWPLDGKCYKIFQKGYPCPESMELTPGKGGIAECQCPPGTAQSPRDAICYKLFTKGPCESNEYFAPIAADPKRHRWGICQPINRCDEGEVFWPKEKRCHKNLIRGPCSDGLLLGENEGVGECLCNQTTMSSHYWEPSATCYEHYVQGPCERGQVFLPGGTCGCDITFKQYHPETNLCYTVGSTGPCMKGHKYIAVYNETTKNENGACFCKDGYVLWPENGQCYRPFTRGPCEQGNMLDVDYEGEIKQLHCIPLPCGPSKLYFPGGKGCHKVGTKGPCPEDQVVLFQENPEQSVKSVSYLGVCGCQIYQPSSESFYPTLRGLKPNENGKCSSTRKLDTETNSNSSKETPSNAADSIRTGGDPCISKRGMVLWTDNTCQPLYNQGPCKDGEWVVPDRGKGQRQGRGWKMGKCECRPGYTITTADRGIICQSPSVMLAKFLSSNGDKSTNP
;
A
#
# COMPACT_ATOMS: atom_id res chain seq x y z
N ASN A 1 -36.36 -31.31 64.48
CA ASN A 1 -35.38 -31.23 65.57
C ASN A 1 -34.66 -29.90 65.52
N LEU A 2 -34.99 -29.01 66.46
CA LEU A 2 -34.14 -28.00 67.15
C LEU A 2 -33.21 -27.13 66.26
N ASN A 3 -33.49 -25.83 66.10
CA ASN A 3 -33.13 -24.70 67.01
C ASN A 3 -31.60 -24.43 67.04
N HIS A 4 -31.00 -23.23 67.04
CA HIS A 4 -31.33 -21.82 67.33
C HIS A 4 -30.42 -20.90 66.42
N ASP A 5 -30.55 -19.59 66.17
CA ASP A 5 -31.54 -18.52 66.50
C ASP A 5 -31.30 -17.26 65.61
N SER A 6 -31.88 -16.10 65.97
CA SER A 6 -31.62 -14.71 65.51
C SER A 6 -31.82 -13.76 66.73
N PRO A 7 -31.77 -12.39 66.70
CA PRO A 7 -31.60 -11.43 65.59
C PRO A 7 -30.78 -10.12 65.92
N SER A 8 -30.79 -9.15 64.99
CA SER A 8 -30.82 -7.67 65.21
C SER A 8 -29.58 -6.91 65.75
N VAL A 9 -29.39 -5.58 65.64
CA VAL A 9 -29.84 -4.43 64.80
C VAL A 9 -28.93 -3.22 65.14
N SER A 10 -28.57 -2.32 64.19
CA SER A 10 -28.61 -0.84 64.38
C SER A 10 -27.94 -0.02 63.25
N LEU A 11 -28.57 1.13 62.93
CA LEU A 11 -28.04 2.29 62.19
C LEU A 11 -27.79 3.43 63.21
N PRO A 12 -26.96 4.46 62.94
CA PRO A 12 -27.44 5.65 62.22
C PRO A 12 -26.40 6.30 61.27
N GLY A 13 -26.84 7.25 60.44
CA GLY A 13 -26.01 7.95 59.46
C GLY A 13 -25.49 9.33 59.90
N GLY A 14 -24.76 10.00 59.00
CA GLY A 14 -24.31 11.38 59.16
C GLY A 14 -23.95 12.02 57.81
N TRP A 15 -24.44 13.24 57.57
CA TRP A 15 -24.08 14.06 56.41
C TRP A 15 -22.78 14.83 56.67
N LEU A 16 -21.99 15.11 55.62
CA LEU A 16 -21.40 16.43 55.30
C LEU A 16 -20.33 16.33 54.18
N ALA A 17 -20.19 17.40 53.40
CA ALA A 17 -19.13 17.68 52.43
C ALA A 17 -18.73 19.16 52.57
N PRO A 18 -17.81 19.75 51.78
CA PRO A 18 -16.56 19.26 51.18
C PRO A 18 -15.32 20.07 51.66
N GLY A 19 -14.10 19.75 51.20
CA GLY A 19 -12.92 20.59 51.45
C GLY A 19 -11.70 20.26 50.55
N SER A 20 -11.20 21.25 49.82
CA SER A 20 -10.01 21.18 48.94
C SER A 20 -8.81 21.93 49.57
N PRO A 21 -7.68 22.16 48.86
CA PRO A 21 -6.71 21.19 48.35
C PRO A 21 -5.29 21.43 48.92
N ALA A 22 -4.39 20.44 48.84
CA ALA A 22 -2.99 20.60 49.25
C ALA A 22 -2.06 20.92 48.05
N THR A 23 -1.35 22.05 48.13
CA THR A 23 -0.34 22.47 47.13
C THR A 23 1.05 21.93 47.47
N LEU A 24 1.77 21.39 46.48
CA LEU A 24 3.21 21.10 46.57
C LEU A 24 4.01 22.08 45.69
N LYS A 25 4.93 22.83 46.31
CA LYS A 25 5.98 23.62 45.65
C LYS A 25 7.31 22.87 45.77
N LEU A 26 8.07 22.78 44.68
CA LEU A 26 9.52 22.59 44.74
C LEU A 26 10.21 23.68 43.92
N SER A 27 11.30 24.22 44.48
CA SER A 27 12.08 25.33 43.90
C SER A 27 13.48 24.87 43.50
N PHE A 28 13.98 25.37 42.38
CA PHE A 28 15.39 25.26 41.95
C PHE A 28 16.24 26.38 42.57
N VAL A 29 17.48 26.06 43.01
CA VAL A 29 18.61 27.02 43.12
C VAL A 29 19.94 26.30 42.82
N VAL A 30 20.86 27.00 42.16
CA VAL A 30 22.21 26.55 41.75
C VAL A 30 23.30 27.30 42.53
N PRO A 31 24.43 26.66 42.87
CA PRO A 31 25.76 27.26 42.62
C PRO A 31 26.81 26.20 42.14
N GLY A 32 28.02 26.53 41.67
CA GLY A 32 28.70 27.83 41.55
C GLY A 32 30.21 27.76 41.88
N SER A 33 30.99 27.15 40.98
CA SER A 33 32.46 27.31 40.72
C SER A 33 33.45 27.82 41.80
N LYS A 34 34.60 27.14 41.96
CA LYS A 34 35.94 27.72 42.30
C LYS A 34 37.09 26.77 41.93
N ALA A 35 38.32 27.28 41.79
CA ALA A 35 39.47 26.58 41.18
C ALA A 35 40.78 26.61 42.02
N ALA A 36 41.57 25.52 41.97
CA ALA A 36 42.97 25.31 42.42
C ALA A 36 43.40 23.84 42.10
N SER A 37 44.67 23.43 41.92
CA SER A 37 45.92 24.12 41.52
C SER A 37 46.96 23.14 40.93
N THR A 38 48.00 23.69 40.29
CA THR A 38 49.34 23.18 39.92
C THR A 38 49.90 21.83 40.45
N GLY A 39 50.52 21.03 39.57
CA GLY A 39 51.49 19.96 39.91
C GLY A 39 52.20 19.32 38.69
N LEU A 40 53.54 19.29 38.70
CA LEU A 40 54.45 18.63 37.71
C LEU A 40 54.41 17.08 37.85
N MET A 41 54.90 16.20 36.94
CA MET A 41 55.63 16.28 35.66
C MET A 41 55.53 14.93 34.88
N ALA A 42 55.83 14.97 33.57
CA ALA A 42 56.33 13.86 32.73
C ALA A 42 55.48 12.57 32.51
N GLN A 43 55.06 12.31 31.27
CA GLN A 43 55.81 11.45 30.33
C GLN A 43 55.27 11.54 28.88
N ARG A 44 56.08 11.06 27.93
CA ARG A 44 56.19 11.45 26.51
C ARG A 44 55.02 11.11 25.56
N PHE A 45 54.77 12.02 24.61
CA PHE A 45 54.54 11.82 23.16
C PHE A 45 54.14 10.39 22.70
N TYR A 46 52.98 10.13 22.06
CA TYR A 46 52.45 10.71 20.81
C TYR A 46 50.90 10.61 20.77
N PRO A 47 50.18 11.35 19.88
CA PRO A 47 48.75 11.60 20.06
C PRO A 47 47.83 10.55 19.41
N LEU A 48 47.06 9.84 20.23
CA LEU A 48 45.78 9.24 19.83
C LEU A 48 44.64 10.14 20.31
N VAL A 49 44.46 11.27 19.64
CA VAL A 49 43.24 12.09 19.82
C VAL A 49 42.15 11.51 18.93
N GLY A 50 41.19 10.82 19.55
CA GLY A 50 39.92 10.52 18.91
C GLY A 50 39.21 11.83 18.58
N ILE A 51 39.13 12.17 17.30
CA ILE A 51 38.43 13.37 16.84
C ILE A 51 36.93 13.10 16.95
N LEU A 52 36.26 13.94 17.75
CA LEU A 52 34.81 13.98 17.91
C LEU A 52 34.10 13.99 16.54
N LEU A 53 33.10 13.12 16.40
CA LEU A 53 32.17 13.06 15.27
C LEU A 53 31.32 14.35 15.18
N PHE A 54 31.90 15.40 14.59
CA PHE A 54 31.12 16.54 14.10
C PHE A 54 30.54 16.20 12.72
N ILE A 55 29.33 15.63 12.74
CA ILE A 55 28.56 15.36 11.53
C ILE A 55 28.06 16.69 10.95
N HIS A 56 28.90 17.35 10.15
CA HIS A 56 28.49 18.53 9.38
C HIS A 56 27.64 18.14 8.16
N PHE A 57 26.36 17.87 8.40
CA PHE A 57 25.34 18.04 7.36
C PHE A 57 25.32 19.51 6.94
N LYS A 58 25.65 19.79 5.68
CA LYS A 58 25.23 21.03 5.00
C LYS A 58 24.13 20.71 3.98
N PRO A 59 23.19 21.65 3.79
CA PRO A 59 21.82 21.28 3.45
C PRO A 59 21.67 20.96 1.97
N GLY A 60 20.98 19.85 1.68
CA GLY A 60 20.28 19.74 0.41
C GLY A 60 19.24 20.85 0.33
N ALA A 61 19.20 21.57 -0.79
CA ALA A 61 18.21 22.61 -1.03
C ALA A 61 16.82 21.97 -1.24
N SER A 62 16.16 21.63 -0.14
CA SER A 62 14.74 21.31 -0.11
C SER A 62 13.98 22.53 -0.61
N THR A 63 13.37 22.45 -1.79
CA THR A 63 12.41 23.46 -2.23
C THR A 63 11.15 23.29 -1.39
N ILE A 64 11.14 23.94 -0.23
CA ILE A 64 9.99 24.00 0.67
C ILE A 64 8.87 24.68 -0.13
N THR A 65 7.92 23.88 -0.59
CA THR A 65 6.73 24.39 -1.26
C THR A 65 5.83 24.97 -0.17
N ILE A 66 5.97 26.27 0.05
CA ILE A 66 5.27 26.97 1.13
C ILE A 66 3.77 26.95 0.81
N PRO A 67 2.87 26.53 1.73
CA PRO A 67 1.46 26.42 1.42
C PRO A 67 0.83 27.76 1.02
N PRO A 68 -0.14 27.81 0.09
CA PRO A 68 -0.62 29.05 -0.50
C PRO A 68 -1.27 30.02 0.51
N TRP A 69 -1.84 29.51 1.61
CA TRP A 69 -2.42 30.33 2.68
C TRP A 69 -1.37 30.95 3.62
N THR A 70 -0.08 30.73 3.39
CA THR A 70 1.00 31.42 4.13
C THR A 70 1.40 32.75 3.48
N ASP A 71 0.89 33.06 2.28
CA ASP A 71 1.09 34.37 1.66
C ASP A 71 0.24 35.42 2.40
N GLN A 72 0.92 36.35 3.09
CA GLN A 72 0.31 37.47 3.80
C GLN A 72 -0.60 38.35 2.92
N ARG A 73 -0.40 38.36 1.59
CA ARG A 73 -1.27 39.08 0.64
C ARG A 73 -2.63 38.40 0.43
N GLN A 74 -2.70 37.09 0.63
CA GLN A 74 -3.92 36.28 0.48
C GLN A 74 -4.57 35.99 1.84
N ASN A 75 -3.75 35.86 2.90
CA ASN A 75 -4.18 35.60 4.27
C ASN A 75 -3.46 36.53 5.25
N PRO A 76 -4.07 37.66 5.67
CA PRO A 76 -3.46 38.60 6.62
C PRO A 76 -3.00 37.97 7.94
N CYS A 77 -3.68 36.92 8.41
CA CYS A 77 -3.34 36.18 9.63
C CYS A 77 -2.01 35.42 9.55
N ALA A 78 -1.43 35.24 8.36
CA ALA A 78 -0.10 34.65 8.20
C ALA A 78 1.02 35.48 8.88
N ALA A 79 0.76 36.76 9.20
CA ALA A 79 1.68 37.64 9.92
C ALA A 79 1.66 37.46 11.45
N GLU A 80 0.66 36.76 12.01
CA GLU A 80 0.55 36.53 13.45
C GLU A 80 1.51 35.43 13.95
N PRO A 81 1.85 35.38 15.25
CA PRO A 81 2.55 34.23 15.81
C PRO A 81 1.76 32.94 15.56
N ASN A 82 2.41 31.93 14.96
CA ASN A 82 1.78 30.71 14.43
C ASN A 82 0.79 30.93 13.26
N GLY A 83 0.89 32.06 12.54
CA GLY A 83 0.01 32.42 11.42
C GLY A 83 -0.15 31.39 10.30
N TRP A 84 0.81 30.45 10.15
CA TRP A 84 0.70 29.31 9.23
C TRP A 84 -0.41 28.30 9.62
N GLN A 85 -0.87 28.32 10.87
CA GLN A 85 -2.04 27.58 11.38
C GLN A 85 -3.32 28.42 11.38
N LEU A 86 -3.27 29.69 10.97
CA LEU A 86 -4.40 30.61 11.04
C LEU A 86 -4.91 30.98 9.65
N LEU A 87 -6.23 31.15 9.54
CA LEU A 87 -6.90 31.69 8.36
C LEU A 87 -7.74 32.90 8.74
N PHE A 88 -7.67 33.92 7.90
CA PHE A 88 -8.49 35.12 7.99
C PHE A 88 -9.94 34.85 7.58
N TRP A 89 -10.89 35.18 8.45
CA TRP A 89 -12.31 35.10 8.15
C TRP A 89 -12.89 36.48 7.81
N PRO A 90 -13.47 36.68 6.61
CA PRO A 90 -13.80 38.02 6.12
C PRO A 90 -15.06 38.63 6.74
N LEU A 91 -15.94 37.84 7.36
CA LEU A 91 -17.22 38.35 7.89
C LEU A 91 -17.08 39.11 9.22
N ASP A 92 -16.13 38.73 10.07
CA ASP A 92 -15.86 39.37 11.36
C ASP A 92 -14.42 39.88 11.52
N GLY A 93 -13.58 39.70 10.49
CA GLY A 93 -12.22 40.25 10.41
C GLY A 93 -11.22 39.55 11.35
N LYS A 94 -11.51 38.35 11.82
CA LYS A 94 -10.71 37.62 12.81
C LYS A 94 -9.92 36.45 12.23
N CYS A 95 -8.90 36.04 12.98
CA CYS A 95 -8.04 34.90 12.66
C CYS A 95 -8.50 33.64 13.40
N TYR A 96 -8.68 32.55 12.67
CA TYR A 96 -9.17 31.26 13.18
C TYR A 96 -8.22 30.12 12.84
N LYS A 97 -8.19 29.08 13.69
CA LYS A 97 -7.29 27.96 13.49
C LYS A 97 -7.79 27.03 12.40
N ILE A 98 -6.89 26.61 11.51
CA ILE A 98 -7.18 25.56 10.51
C ILE A 98 -7.59 24.26 11.20
N PHE A 99 -8.52 23.56 10.58
CA PHE A 99 -9.16 22.33 11.07
C PHE A 99 -9.85 22.48 12.44
N GLN A 100 -10.16 23.70 12.90
CA GLN A 100 -11.09 23.88 14.02
C GLN A 100 -12.51 23.62 13.54
N LYS A 101 -13.27 22.88 14.35
CA LYS A 101 -14.68 22.53 14.11
C LYS A 101 -15.60 23.56 14.78
N GLY A 102 -16.69 23.93 14.12
CA GLY A 102 -17.59 24.99 14.58
C GLY A 102 -17.10 26.41 14.23
N TYR A 103 -17.61 27.41 14.95
CA TYR A 103 -17.51 28.84 14.60
C TYR A 103 -16.07 29.21 14.18
N PRO A 104 -15.84 29.85 13.02
CA PRO A 104 -16.82 30.53 12.16
C PRO A 104 -17.62 29.63 11.22
N CYS A 105 -17.31 28.33 11.17
CA CYS A 105 -18.07 27.35 10.39
C CYS A 105 -19.28 26.79 11.19
N PRO A 106 -20.24 26.13 10.53
CA PRO A 106 -21.26 25.33 11.21
C PRO A 106 -20.63 24.26 12.13
N GLU A 107 -21.32 23.87 13.20
CA GLU A 107 -20.80 22.93 14.21
C GLU A 107 -20.33 21.57 13.65
N SER A 108 -20.84 21.12 12.51
CA SER A 108 -20.43 19.86 11.87
C SER A 108 -19.24 20.00 10.91
N MET A 109 -18.85 21.22 10.54
CA MET A 109 -17.80 21.54 9.57
C MET A 109 -16.52 22.02 10.24
N GLU A 110 -15.40 21.91 9.53
CA GLU A 110 -14.10 22.44 9.91
C GLU A 110 -13.62 23.53 8.95
N LEU A 111 -12.83 24.47 9.47
CA LEU A 111 -12.24 25.54 8.66
C LEU A 111 -11.00 25.05 7.90
N THR A 112 -11.01 25.13 6.57
CA THR A 112 -9.95 24.60 5.71
C THR A 112 -9.36 25.66 4.78
N PRO A 113 -8.09 25.53 4.34
CA PRO A 113 -7.53 26.37 3.29
C PRO A 113 -8.12 25.98 1.93
N GLY A 114 -8.99 26.81 1.39
CA GLY A 114 -9.57 26.67 0.06
C GLY A 114 -8.63 27.12 -1.06
N LYS A 115 -9.19 27.27 -2.27
CA LYS A 115 -8.43 27.69 -3.45
C LYS A 115 -7.87 29.11 -3.28
N GLY A 116 -6.56 29.27 -3.43
CA GLY A 116 -5.88 30.56 -3.20
C GLY A 116 -5.70 30.90 -1.72
N GLY A 117 -5.73 29.91 -0.83
CA GLY A 117 -5.51 30.11 0.60
C GLY A 117 -6.64 30.86 1.33
N ILE A 118 -7.76 31.11 0.64
CA ILE A 118 -8.98 31.69 1.21
C ILE A 118 -9.62 30.67 2.17
N ALA A 119 -10.16 31.14 3.28
CA ALA A 119 -10.82 30.31 4.26
C ALA A 119 -12.15 29.71 3.71
N GLU A 120 -12.30 28.38 3.77
CA GLU A 120 -13.49 27.66 3.31
C GLU A 120 -13.93 26.62 4.36
N CYS A 121 -15.23 26.57 4.67
CA CYS A 121 -15.80 25.54 5.54
C CYS A 121 -16.01 24.24 4.75
N GLN A 122 -15.43 23.13 5.21
CA GLN A 122 -15.60 21.82 4.58
C GLN A 122 -15.94 20.74 5.63
N CYS A 123 -16.51 19.63 5.19
CA CYS A 123 -16.74 18.49 6.06
C CYS A 123 -15.43 17.78 6.42
N PRO A 124 -15.17 17.46 7.70
CA PRO A 124 -13.96 16.75 8.15
C PRO A 124 -13.63 15.46 7.37
N PRO A 125 -12.36 15.05 7.30
CA PRO A 125 -11.97 13.79 6.64
C PRO A 125 -12.73 12.59 7.21
N GLY A 126 -13.25 11.74 6.31
CA GLY A 126 -14.12 10.61 6.68
C GLY A 126 -15.59 10.98 6.88
N THR A 127 -15.98 12.23 6.67
CA THR A 127 -17.38 12.70 6.71
C THR A 127 -17.81 13.31 5.38
N ALA A 128 -19.12 13.40 5.16
CA ALA A 128 -19.72 14.10 4.02
C ALA A 128 -21.02 14.80 4.43
N GLN A 129 -21.39 15.84 3.70
CA GLN A 129 -22.58 16.64 3.95
C GLN A 129 -23.83 15.90 3.46
N SER A 130 -24.87 15.87 4.29
CA SER A 130 -26.21 15.40 3.93
C SER A 130 -26.95 16.48 3.12
N PRO A 131 -27.56 16.15 1.97
CA PRO A 131 -28.39 17.08 1.21
C PRO A 131 -29.70 17.49 1.92
N ARG A 132 -30.10 16.80 3.00
CA ARG A 132 -31.40 17.03 3.68
C ARG A 132 -31.36 18.16 4.71
N ASP A 133 -30.22 18.31 5.37
CA ASP A 133 -30.05 19.12 6.60
C ASP A 133 -28.75 19.96 6.59
N ALA A 134 -27.92 19.80 5.55
CA ALA A 134 -26.60 20.44 5.40
C ALA A 134 -25.56 20.07 6.47
N ILE A 135 -25.78 19.03 7.28
CA ILE A 135 -24.89 18.55 8.35
C ILE A 135 -23.88 17.53 7.80
N CYS A 136 -22.64 17.57 8.28
CA CYS A 136 -21.62 16.57 7.96
C CYS A 136 -21.77 15.30 8.83
N TYR A 137 -22.06 14.16 8.21
CA TYR A 137 -22.16 12.84 8.85
C TYR A 137 -20.97 11.94 8.51
N LYS A 138 -20.65 11.02 9.43
CA LYS A 138 -19.59 10.01 9.25
C LYS A 138 -19.98 9.05 8.12
N LEU A 139 -19.05 8.85 7.17
CA LEU A 139 -19.25 7.91 6.07
C LEU A 139 -19.23 6.46 6.56
N PHE A 140 -20.01 5.61 5.90
CA PHE A 140 -20.13 4.18 6.17
C PHE A 140 -20.71 3.83 7.55
N THR A 141 -21.51 4.74 8.11
CA THR A 141 -22.37 4.51 9.27
C THR A 141 -23.82 4.85 8.89
N LYS A 142 -24.81 4.51 9.72
CA LYS A 142 -26.22 4.86 9.48
C LYS A 142 -26.42 6.38 9.27
N GLY A 143 -25.89 7.21 10.16
CA GLY A 143 -25.97 8.68 10.01
C GLY A 143 -27.42 9.18 9.99
N PRO A 144 -27.85 9.96 8.97
CA PRO A 144 -29.21 10.47 8.85
C PRO A 144 -30.16 9.49 8.13
N CYS A 145 -29.75 8.24 7.92
CA CYS A 145 -30.46 7.25 7.11
C CYS A 145 -31.35 6.32 7.95
N GLU A 146 -32.29 5.66 7.29
CA GLU A 146 -33.19 4.68 7.91
C GLU A 146 -32.43 3.43 8.38
N SER A 147 -33.00 2.63 9.29
CA SER A 147 -32.32 1.48 9.93
C SER A 147 -31.86 0.34 8.98
N ASN A 148 -32.21 0.39 7.69
CA ASN A 148 -31.73 -0.55 6.66
C ASN A 148 -30.82 0.13 5.61
N GLU A 149 -30.35 1.34 5.89
CA GLU A 149 -29.54 2.15 5.00
C GLU A 149 -28.29 2.69 5.72
N TYR A 150 -27.22 2.95 4.96
CA TYR A 150 -26.00 3.57 5.45
C TYR A 150 -25.63 4.79 4.60
N PHE A 151 -24.99 5.77 5.23
CA PHE A 151 -24.56 7.01 4.59
C PHE A 151 -23.25 6.80 3.81
N ALA A 152 -23.33 6.90 2.49
CA ALA A 152 -22.25 6.63 1.55
C ALA A 152 -21.83 7.91 0.80
N PRO A 153 -20.55 8.08 0.40
CA PRO A 153 -20.17 9.21 -0.43
C PRO A 153 -20.76 9.08 -1.84
N ILE A 154 -21.20 10.19 -2.42
CA ILE A 154 -21.42 10.29 -3.87
C ILE A 154 -20.04 10.18 -4.54
N ALA A 155 -19.96 9.52 -5.70
CA ALA A 155 -18.71 9.27 -6.41
C ALA A 155 -17.88 10.57 -6.55
N ALA A 156 -16.69 10.58 -5.95
CA ALA A 156 -15.99 11.82 -5.65
C ALA A 156 -15.43 12.52 -6.90
N ASP A 157 -15.96 13.70 -7.22
CA ASP A 157 -15.15 14.74 -7.85
C ASP A 157 -14.26 15.35 -6.75
N PRO A 158 -12.93 15.14 -6.77
CA PRO A 158 -12.03 15.65 -5.73
C PRO A 158 -11.92 17.18 -5.69
N LYS A 159 -12.65 17.90 -6.57
CA LYS A 159 -12.70 19.37 -6.63
C LYS A 159 -14.00 19.97 -6.08
N ARG A 160 -14.91 19.16 -5.51
CA ARG A 160 -16.22 19.63 -5.00
C ARG A 160 -16.44 19.24 -3.53
N HIS A 161 -17.41 19.92 -2.92
CA HIS A 161 -17.92 19.59 -1.58
C HIS A 161 -18.20 18.09 -1.45
N ARG A 162 -17.78 17.51 -0.32
CA ARG A 162 -17.99 16.10 0.01
C ARG A 162 -19.47 15.89 0.30
N TRP A 163 -20.22 15.32 -0.64
CA TRP A 163 -21.65 14.99 -0.47
C TRP A 163 -21.85 13.49 -0.26
N GLY A 164 -22.85 13.13 0.56
CA GLY A 164 -23.24 11.76 0.79
C GLY A 164 -24.73 11.51 0.54
N ILE A 165 -25.08 10.24 0.35
CA ILE A 165 -26.44 9.74 0.13
C ILE A 165 -26.64 8.45 0.93
N CYS A 166 -27.87 8.18 1.33
CA CYS A 166 -28.24 6.90 1.90
C CYS A 166 -28.21 5.80 0.82
N GLN A 167 -27.62 4.66 1.14
CA GLN A 167 -27.57 3.46 0.29
C GLN A 167 -28.10 2.26 1.10
N PRO A 168 -28.85 1.34 0.49
CA PRO A 168 -29.37 0.18 1.19
C PRO A 168 -28.24 -0.76 1.64
N ILE A 169 -28.39 -1.34 2.83
CA ILE A 169 -27.52 -2.39 3.36
C ILE A 169 -27.84 -3.70 2.64
N ASN A 170 -26.82 -4.38 2.12
CA ASN A 170 -26.99 -5.71 1.54
C ASN A 170 -27.18 -6.74 2.66
N ARG A 171 -28.10 -7.69 2.48
CA ARG A 171 -28.26 -8.82 3.39
C ARG A 171 -27.04 -9.74 3.30
N CYS A 172 -26.54 -10.16 4.45
CA CYS A 172 -25.49 -11.15 4.60
C CYS A 172 -26.07 -12.45 5.18
N ASP A 173 -25.28 -13.53 5.15
CA ASP A 173 -25.65 -14.81 5.75
C ASP A 173 -25.61 -14.75 7.30
N GLU A 174 -26.20 -15.75 7.97
CA GLU A 174 -26.25 -15.80 9.43
C GLU A 174 -24.85 -15.76 10.06
N GLY A 175 -24.63 -14.82 10.98
CA GLY A 175 -23.33 -14.61 11.64
C GLY A 175 -22.34 -13.74 10.85
N GLU A 176 -22.74 -13.18 9.70
CA GLU A 176 -21.96 -12.19 8.94
C GLU A 176 -22.54 -10.77 9.04
N VAL A 177 -21.66 -9.77 8.90
CA VAL A 177 -21.95 -8.35 8.99
C VAL A 177 -21.50 -7.64 7.72
N PHE A 178 -22.32 -6.72 7.20
CA PHE A 178 -22.03 -5.97 5.99
C PHE A 178 -21.01 -4.84 6.21
N TRP A 179 -19.86 -4.90 5.54
CA TRP A 179 -18.83 -3.87 5.55
C TRP A 179 -18.99 -2.88 4.39
N PRO A 180 -19.45 -1.63 4.61
CA PRO A 180 -19.88 -0.77 3.51
C PRO A 180 -18.75 -0.14 2.69
N LYS A 181 -17.52 -0.09 3.23
CA LYS A 181 -16.34 0.46 2.53
C LYS A 181 -15.99 -0.38 1.29
N GLU A 182 -16.12 -1.69 1.40
CA GLU A 182 -15.82 -2.66 0.33
C GLU A 182 -17.08 -3.24 -0.31
N LYS A 183 -18.26 -3.01 0.31
CA LYS A 183 -19.56 -3.59 -0.06
C LYS A 183 -19.54 -5.13 -0.01
N ARG A 184 -18.97 -5.69 1.06
CA ARG A 184 -18.77 -7.13 1.27
C ARG A 184 -19.28 -7.55 2.64
N CYS A 185 -19.75 -8.79 2.74
CA CYS A 185 -20.03 -9.44 4.00
C CYS A 185 -18.74 -10.05 4.57
N HIS A 186 -18.60 -10.00 5.90
CA HIS A 186 -17.52 -10.63 6.65
C HIS A 186 -18.11 -11.22 7.93
N LYS A 187 -17.52 -12.28 8.48
CA LYS A 187 -17.98 -12.85 9.76
C LYS A 187 -17.96 -11.81 10.89
N ASN A 188 -18.90 -11.90 11.82
CA ASN A 188 -18.90 -11.07 13.01
C ASN A 188 -17.75 -11.46 13.97
N LEU A 189 -17.26 -10.51 14.76
CA LEU A 189 -16.24 -10.69 15.80
C LEU A 189 -14.88 -11.23 15.30
N ILE A 190 -14.56 -11.01 14.01
CA ILE A 190 -13.20 -11.17 13.46
C ILE A 190 -12.52 -9.80 13.32
N ARG A 191 -11.20 -9.77 13.23
CA ARG A 191 -10.43 -8.58 12.86
C ARG A 191 -10.83 -8.10 11.46
N GLY A 192 -10.82 -9.00 10.48
CA GLY A 192 -11.20 -8.70 9.10
C GLY A 192 -10.49 -7.44 8.56
N PRO A 193 -11.22 -6.40 8.11
CA PRO A 193 -10.65 -5.14 7.61
C PRO A 193 -10.18 -4.16 8.71
N CYS A 194 -10.26 -4.53 9.99
CA CYS A 194 -9.88 -3.69 11.11
C CYS A 194 -8.38 -3.73 11.44
N SER A 195 -7.91 -2.66 12.09
CA SER A 195 -6.58 -2.60 12.71
C SER A 195 -6.48 -3.55 13.91
N ASP A 196 -5.25 -3.91 14.30
CA ASP A 196 -5.01 -4.70 15.51
C ASP A 196 -5.68 -4.09 16.75
N GLY A 197 -6.26 -4.96 17.59
CA GLY A 197 -6.98 -4.58 18.81
C GLY A 197 -8.42 -4.10 18.62
N LEU A 198 -8.94 -4.08 17.38
CA LEU A 198 -10.35 -3.85 17.06
C LEU A 198 -10.92 -5.06 16.30
N LEU A 199 -12.18 -5.38 16.56
CA LEU A 199 -12.92 -6.41 15.83
C LEU A 199 -14.04 -5.76 15.02
N LEU A 200 -14.43 -6.40 13.93
CA LEU A 200 -15.64 -6.08 13.20
C LEU A 200 -16.84 -6.50 14.05
N GLY A 201 -17.57 -5.51 14.55
CA GLY A 201 -18.87 -5.70 15.19
C GLY A 201 -20.00 -5.14 14.32
N GLU A 202 -21.22 -5.59 14.60
CA GLU A 202 -22.42 -4.96 14.05
C GLU A 202 -22.81 -3.74 14.91
N ASN A 203 -23.07 -2.61 14.26
CA ASN A 203 -23.58 -1.39 14.85
C ASN A 203 -24.68 -0.82 13.94
N GLU A 204 -25.92 -0.78 14.44
CA GLU A 204 -27.11 -0.34 13.70
C GLU A 204 -27.27 -1.01 12.29
N GLY A 205 -27.06 -2.33 12.20
CA GLY A 205 -27.14 -3.10 10.95
C GLY A 205 -25.91 -3.01 10.04
N VAL A 206 -24.87 -2.26 10.46
CA VAL A 206 -23.68 -1.97 9.67
C VAL A 206 -22.41 -2.45 10.37
N GLY A 207 -21.45 -2.98 9.61
CA GLY A 207 -20.14 -3.37 10.14
C GLY A 207 -19.29 -2.17 10.53
N GLU A 208 -18.88 -2.10 11.80
CA GLU A 208 -17.95 -1.10 12.32
C GLU A 208 -16.81 -1.77 13.12
N CYS A 209 -15.60 -1.21 13.02
CA CYS A 209 -14.46 -1.66 13.81
C CYS A 209 -14.59 -1.10 15.24
N LEU A 210 -14.85 -1.97 16.20
CA LEU A 210 -15.18 -1.63 17.58
C LEU A 210 -14.39 -2.51 18.56
N CYS A 211 -14.28 -2.03 19.80
CA CYS A 211 -13.94 -2.85 20.95
C CYS A 211 -14.64 -2.26 22.16
N ASN A 212 -15.44 -3.08 22.85
CA ASN A 212 -16.23 -2.65 24.00
C ASN A 212 -16.32 -3.80 25.01
N GLN A 213 -15.91 -3.55 26.25
CA GLN A 213 -15.89 -4.53 27.34
C GLN A 213 -17.28 -5.13 27.63
N THR A 214 -18.37 -4.41 27.40
CA THR A 214 -19.73 -4.90 27.72
C THR A 214 -20.30 -5.83 26.64
N THR A 215 -20.20 -5.45 25.36
CA THR A 215 -20.77 -6.22 24.24
C THR A 215 -19.82 -7.29 23.70
N MET A 216 -18.51 -7.14 23.94
CA MET A 216 -17.46 -8.04 23.44
C MET A 216 -16.62 -8.62 24.59
N SER A 217 -17.21 -8.81 25.78
CA SER A 217 -16.51 -9.27 27.00
C SER A 217 -15.68 -10.53 26.81
N SER A 218 -16.19 -11.51 26.05
CA SER A 218 -15.48 -12.76 25.72
C SER A 218 -14.25 -12.56 24.83
N HIS A 219 -14.17 -11.44 24.11
CA HIS A 219 -13.10 -11.07 23.18
C HIS A 219 -12.19 -9.96 23.73
N TYR A 220 -12.53 -9.38 24.88
CA TYR A 220 -11.87 -8.21 25.45
C TYR A 220 -10.62 -8.60 26.25
N TRP A 221 -9.51 -7.91 26.01
CA TRP A 221 -8.27 -8.04 26.76
C TRP A 221 -8.06 -6.81 27.64
N GLU A 222 -8.32 -6.98 28.93
CA GLU A 222 -8.35 -5.91 29.93
C GLU A 222 -7.03 -5.12 30.06
N PRO A 223 -5.82 -5.73 30.05
CA PRO A 223 -4.56 -4.99 30.25
C PRO A 223 -4.24 -3.90 29.22
N SER A 224 -4.78 -3.97 28.00
CA SER A 224 -4.58 -2.93 26.97
C SER A 224 -5.87 -2.40 26.34
N ALA A 225 -7.04 -2.74 26.90
CA ALA A 225 -8.35 -2.33 26.42
C ALA A 225 -8.60 -2.58 24.91
N THR A 226 -8.17 -3.75 24.45
CA THR A 226 -8.20 -4.17 23.03
C THR A 226 -8.93 -5.49 22.85
N CYS A 227 -9.49 -5.74 21.67
CA CYS A 227 -10.29 -6.93 21.38
C CYS A 227 -9.60 -7.82 20.33
N TYR A 228 -9.72 -9.14 20.51
CA TYR A 228 -9.06 -10.14 19.66
C TYR A 228 -9.96 -11.34 19.32
N GLU A 229 -9.72 -11.95 18.16
CA GLU A 229 -10.40 -13.18 17.76
C GLU A 229 -10.04 -14.34 18.70
N HIS A 230 -10.93 -15.31 18.87
CA HIS A 230 -10.57 -16.53 19.61
C HIS A 230 -9.66 -17.43 18.79
N TYR A 231 -8.78 -18.15 19.49
CA TYR A 231 -7.85 -19.13 18.92
C TYR A 231 -6.79 -18.58 17.95
N VAL A 232 -6.59 -17.26 17.94
CA VAL A 232 -5.44 -16.59 17.29
C VAL A 232 -4.42 -16.15 18.34
N GLN A 233 -3.20 -15.78 17.93
CA GLN A 233 -2.17 -15.33 18.90
C GLN A 233 -2.61 -14.07 19.69
N GLY A 234 -3.18 -13.07 19.01
CA GLY A 234 -3.71 -11.86 19.65
C GLY A 234 -2.66 -11.12 20.51
N PRO A 235 -2.93 -10.82 21.79
CA PRO A 235 -1.99 -10.18 22.71
C PRO A 235 -1.05 -11.19 23.38
N CYS A 236 -1.24 -12.49 23.15
CA CYS A 236 -0.58 -13.55 23.88
C CYS A 236 0.88 -13.77 23.43
N GLU A 237 1.66 -14.36 24.32
CA GLU A 237 3.02 -14.78 24.01
C GLU A 237 3.06 -15.85 22.92
N ARG A 238 4.22 -16.01 22.27
CA ARG A 238 4.38 -16.96 21.17
C ARG A 238 4.14 -18.39 21.66
N GLY A 239 3.23 -19.09 21.00
CA GLY A 239 2.86 -20.46 21.35
C GLY A 239 1.66 -20.56 22.31
N GLN A 240 1.04 -19.43 22.66
CA GLN A 240 -0.29 -19.39 23.26
C GLN A 240 -1.29 -18.81 22.24
N VAL A 241 -2.57 -19.08 22.48
CA VAL A 241 -3.69 -18.48 21.76
C VAL A 241 -4.65 -17.80 22.73
N PHE A 242 -5.37 -16.81 22.22
CA PHE A 242 -6.37 -16.06 22.96
C PHE A 242 -7.66 -16.87 23.09
N LEU A 243 -8.13 -17.08 24.32
CA LEU A 243 -9.24 -17.95 24.65
C LEU A 243 -10.52 -17.16 24.99
N PRO A 244 -11.70 -17.77 24.81
CA PRO A 244 -12.95 -17.19 25.30
C PRO A 244 -12.87 -16.83 26.78
N GLY A 245 -13.21 -15.59 27.11
CA GLY A 245 -13.11 -15.06 28.48
C GLY A 245 -11.86 -14.22 28.75
N GLY A 246 -11.15 -13.76 27.71
CA GLY A 246 -10.10 -12.76 27.85
C GLY A 246 -8.80 -13.29 28.47
N THR A 247 -8.48 -14.57 28.28
CA THR A 247 -7.27 -15.21 28.81
C THR A 247 -6.39 -15.77 27.69
N CYS A 248 -5.10 -15.95 27.98
CA CYS A 248 -4.15 -16.59 27.08
C CYS A 248 -3.83 -18.01 27.57
N GLY A 249 -3.79 -18.99 26.67
CA GLY A 249 -3.49 -20.36 27.05
C GLY A 249 -3.19 -21.28 25.87
N CYS A 250 -2.87 -22.53 26.19
CA CYS A 250 -2.67 -23.60 25.23
C CYS A 250 -2.96 -24.94 25.91
N ASP A 251 -3.73 -25.81 25.24
CA ASP A 251 -4.16 -27.11 25.76
C ASP A 251 -4.08 -28.17 24.65
N ILE A 252 -3.76 -29.42 25.02
CA ILE A 252 -3.56 -30.55 24.09
C ILE A 252 -4.83 -30.92 23.30
N THR A 253 -6.01 -30.52 23.77
CA THR A 253 -7.30 -30.76 23.12
C THR A 253 -7.63 -29.74 22.02
N PHE A 254 -6.83 -28.67 21.88
CA PHE A 254 -7.12 -27.62 20.92
C PHE A 254 -6.60 -27.96 19.51
N LYS A 255 -7.39 -27.59 18.50
CA LYS A 255 -7.04 -27.68 17.06
C LYS A 255 -5.78 -26.89 16.69
N GLN A 256 -5.42 -25.94 17.54
CA GLN A 256 -4.27 -25.05 17.44
C GLN A 256 -3.00 -25.69 18.01
N TYR A 257 -3.10 -26.72 18.86
CA TYR A 257 -1.96 -27.34 19.54
C TYR A 257 -1.08 -28.15 18.59
N HIS A 258 0.23 -27.90 18.62
CA HIS A 258 1.24 -28.64 17.87
C HIS A 258 1.96 -29.66 18.78
N PRO A 259 1.80 -30.97 18.55
CA PRO A 259 2.35 -32.00 19.43
C PRO A 259 3.87 -31.98 19.57
N GLU A 260 4.61 -31.65 18.51
CA GLU A 260 6.08 -31.73 18.52
C GLU A 260 6.73 -30.60 19.34
N THR A 261 6.08 -29.43 19.39
CA THR A 261 6.62 -28.24 20.07
C THR A 261 5.93 -27.95 21.41
N ASN A 262 4.83 -28.63 21.73
CA ASN A 262 3.96 -28.36 22.89
C ASN A 262 3.44 -26.91 22.95
N LEU A 263 3.18 -26.29 21.78
CA LEU A 263 2.77 -24.89 21.64
C LEU A 263 1.56 -24.77 20.70
N CYS A 264 0.75 -23.75 20.90
CA CYS A 264 -0.45 -23.48 20.11
C CYS A 264 -0.19 -22.39 19.07
N TYR A 265 -0.65 -22.62 17.83
CA TYR A 265 -0.51 -21.69 16.72
C TYR A 265 -1.83 -21.50 15.98
N THR A 266 -2.01 -20.32 15.39
CA THR A 266 -3.21 -20.00 14.62
C THR A 266 -3.34 -20.89 13.38
N VAL A 267 -4.47 -21.59 13.25
CA VAL A 267 -4.78 -22.41 12.05
C VAL A 267 -4.86 -21.51 10.81
N GLY A 268 -4.30 -21.96 9.70
CA GLY A 268 -4.15 -21.19 8.45
C GLY A 268 -2.91 -20.29 8.40
N SER A 269 -2.22 -20.06 9.53
CA SER A 269 -0.97 -19.27 9.57
C SER A 269 0.25 -20.11 9.13
N THR A 270 1.43 -19.48 9.12
CA THR A 270 2.70 -20.21 8.98
C THR A 270 3.00 -21.11 10.18
N GLY A 271 2.52 -20.75 11.39
CA GLY A 271 2.77 -21.51 12.62
C GLY A 271 4.26 -21.80 12.87
N PRO A 272 4.63 -23.02 13.31
CA PRO A 272 6.01 -23.47 13.43
C PRO A 272 6.60 -23.95 12.08
N CYS A 273 5.80 -23.90 11.01
CA CYS A 273 6.11 -24.63 9.78
C CYS A 273 7.20 -23.97 8.93
N MET A 274 7.89 -24.81 8.16
CA MET A 274 8.91 -24.38 7.21
C MET A 274 8.31 -23.56 6.06
N LYS A 275 9.17 -22.87 5.30
CA LYS A 275 8.73 -22.12 4.10
C LYS A 275 7.95 -23.04 3.13
N GLY A 276 6.92 -22.47 2.51
CA GLY A 276 6.02 -23.18 1.60
C GLY A 276 4.95 -24.05 2.27
N HIS A 277 4.99 -24.21 3.59
CA HIS A 277 3.93 -24.87 4.35
C HIS A 277 2.88 -23.87 4.88
N LYS A 278 1.75 -24.42 5.31
CA LYS A 278 0.70 -23.80 6.13
C LYS A 278 0.39 -24.73 7.30
N TYR A 279 0.01 -24.13 8.43
CA TYR A 279 -0.43 -24.86 9.61
C TYR A 279 -1.93 -25.16 9.51
N ILE A 280 -2.34 -26.42 9.57
CA ILE A 280 -3.74 -26.85 9.48
C ILE A 280 -4.09 -27.83 10.59
N ALA A 281 -5.36 -27.85 11.02
CA ALA A 281 -5.86 -28.88 11.94
C ALA A 281 -6.08 -30.20 11.19
N VAL A 282 -5.68 -31.31 11.81
CA VAL A 282 -5.82 -32.67 11.29
C VAL A 282 -6.45 -33.56 12.35
N TYR A 283 -7.49 -34.30 11.98
CA TYR A 283 -8.08 -35.33 12.83
C TYR A 283 -7.18 -36.57 12.86
N ASN A 284 -6.84 -37.03 14.07
CA ASN A 284 -6.14 -38.29 14.25
C ASN A 284 -7.11 -39.34 14.82
N GLU A 285 -7.44 -40.35 14.01
CA GLU A 285 -8.38 -41.41 14.37
C GLU A 285 -7.95 -42.19 15.62
N THR A 286 -6.64 -42.32 15.87
CA THR A 286 -6.11 -43.12 17.00
C THR A 286 -6.29 -42.43 18.35
N THR A 287 -6.16 -41.11 18.41
CA THR A 287 -6.35 -40.31 19.63
C THR A 287 -7.73 -39.67 19.72
N LYS A 288 -8.51 -39.70 18.63
CA LYS A 288 -9.78 -38.98 18.43
C LYS A 288 -9.70 -37.46 18.62
N ASN A 289 -8.50 -36.89 18.56
CA ASN A 289 -8.27 -35.46 18.69
C ASN A 289 -8.00 -34.82 17.32
N GLU A 290 -8.40 -33.56 17.18
CA GLU A 290 -7.93 -32.69 16.11
C GLU A 290 -6.79 -31.84 16.64
N ASN A 291 -5.58 -32.00 16.09
CA ASN A 291 -4.40 -31.23 16.47
C ASN A 291 -3.80 -30.57 15.23
N GLY A 292 -3.05 -29.50 15.43
CA GLY A 292 -2.44 -28.75 14.33
C GLY A 292 -1.16 -29.41 13.84
N ALA A 293 -0.96 -29.38 12.53
CA ALA A 293 0.19 -29.98 11.84
C ALA A 293 0.56 -29.18 10.57
N CYS A 294 1.78 -29.37 10.08
CA CYS A 294 2.34 -28.63 8.94
C CYS A 294 2.13 -29.36 7.62
N PHE A 295 1.47 -28.71 6.66
CA PHE A 295 1.21 -29.25 5.31
C PHE A 295 1.65 -28.27 4.24
N CYS A 296 1.93 -28.73 3.01
CA CYS A 296 2.21 -27.82 1.90
C CYS A 296 1.05 -26.83 1.68
N LYS A 297 1.40 -25.59 1.31
CA LYS A 297 0.43 -24.61 0.78
C LYS A 297 -0.25 -25.18 -0.48
N ASP A 298 -1.45 -24.68 -0.78
CA ASP A 298 -2.22 -25.17 -1.93
C ASP A 298 -1.46 -24.91 -3.24
N GLY A 299 -1.33 -25.97 -4.05
CA GLY A 299 -0.52 -25.93 -5.27
C GLY A 299 0.99 -25.99 -5.06
N TYR A 300 1.50 -26.19 -3.84
CA TYR A 300 2.91 -26.49 -3.58
C TYR A 300 3.14 -28.01 -3.57
N VAL A 301 4.38 -28.43 -3.86
CA VAL A 301 4.82 -29.82 -3.84
C VAL A 301 5.96 -30.01 -2.85
N LEU A 302 5.93 -31.10 -2.09
CA LEU A 302 6.95 -31.46 -1.11
C LEU A 302 8.20 -31.97 -1.83
N TRP A 303 9.36 -31.36 -1.57
CA TRP A 303 10.64 -31.85 -2.08
C TRP A 303 11.24 -32.88 -1.11
N PRO A 304 11.53 -34.12 -1.57
CA PRO A 304 11.85 -35.23 -0.67
C PRO A 304 13.19 -35.08 0.05
N GLU A 305 14.18 -34.42 -0.57
CA GLU A 305 15.55 -34.34 -0.04
C GLU A 305 15.69 -33.46 1.21
N ASN A 306 14.81 -32.47 1.38
CA ASN A 306 14.92 -31.46 2.43
C ASN A 306 13.60 -31.16 3.16
N GLY A 307 12.53 -31.88 2.84
CA GLY A 307 11.21 -31.73 3.46
C GLY A 307 10.55 -30.37 3.24
N GLN A 308 11.02 -29.52 2.32
CA GLN A 308 10.43 -28.21 2.06
C GLN A 308 9.42 -28.26 0.92
N CYS A 309 8.33 -27.51 1.04
CA CYS A 309 7.35 -27.36 -0.03
C CYS A 309 7.75 -26.22 -0.96
N TYR A 310 7.78 -26.48 -2.26
CA TYR A 310 8.08 -25.48 -3.30
C TYR A 310 6.91 -25.32 -4.27
N ARG A 311 6.83 -24.14 -4.89
CA ARG A 311 5.84 -23.87 -5.94
C ARG A 311 6.34 -24.44 -7.27
N PRO A 312 5.55 -25.29 -7.96
CA PRO A 312 5.83 -25.75 -9.33
C PRO A 312 6.09 -24.58 -10.29
N PHE A 313 6.89 -24.83 -11.32
CA PHE A 313 7.27 -23.85 -12.34
C PHE A 313 7.87 -22.57 -11.74
N THR A 314 8.61 -22.69 -10.65
CA THR A 314 9.51 -21.65 -10.12
C THR A 314 10.92 -22.23 -10.02
N ARG A 315 11.94 -21.44 -9.64
CA ARG A 315 13.27 -22.00 -9.40
C ARG A 315 13.24 -23.10 -8.32
N GLY A 316 12.42 -22.96 -7.28
CA GLY A 316 12.34 -23.92 -6.18
C GLY A 316 13.73 -24.20 -5.56
N PRO A 317 14.11 -25.48 -5.35
CA PRO A 317 15.44 -25.89 -4.91
C PRO A 317 16.46 -25.99 -6.08
N CYS A 318 16.03 -25.87 -7.34
CA CYS A 318 16.88 -26.06 -8.51
C CYS A 318 17.94 -24.96 -8.67
N GLU A 319 19.00 -25.28 -9.41
CA GLU A 319 20.07 -24.35 -9.76
C GLU A 319 19.61 -23.14 -10.58
N GLN A 320 20.45 -22.11 -10.65
CA GLN A 320 20.13 -20.90 -11.41
C GLN A 320 20.12 -21.18 -12.92
N GLY A 321 18.98 -20.93 -13.57
CA GLY A 321 18.75 -21.28 -14.97
C GLY A 321 17.84 -22.50 -15.15
N ASN A 322 17.50 -23.20 -14.07
CA ASN A 322 16.56 -24.31 -14.05
C ASN A 322 15.24 -23.93 -13.34
N MET A 323 14.19 -24.70 -13.57
CA MET A 323 12.92 -24.64 -12.86
C MET A 323 12.47 -26.02 -12.39
N LEU A 324 11.71 -26.03 -11.30
CA LEU A 324 11.01 -27.19 -10.78
C LEU A 324 9.80 -27.49 -11.66
N ASP A 325 9.89 -28.53 -12.47
CA ASP A 325 8.78 -29.11 -13.21
C ASP A 325 8.09 -30.22 -12.38
N VAL A 326 6.81 -30.42 -12.65
CA VAL A 326 6.01 -31.48 -12.01
C VAL A 326 5.40 -32.30 -13.10
N ASP A 327 5.78 -33.57 -13.16
CA ASP A 327 5.16 -34.51 -14.07
C ASP A 327 3.82 -34.97 -13.49
N TYR A 328 2.81 -34.99 -14.35
CA TYR A 328 1.46 -35.45 -14.06
C TYR A 328 1.12 -36.76 -14.82
N GLU A 329 2.05 -37.29 -15.63
CA GLU A 329 1.88 -38.54 -16.39
C GLU A 329 2.15 -39.78 -15.50
N GLY A 330 1.37 -39.92 -14.42
CA GLY A 330 1.38 -41.09 -13.55
C GLY A 330 0.59 -40.93 -12.23
N GLU A 331 0.41 -42.02 -11.49
CA GLU A 331 -0.18 -41.99 -10.14
C GLU A 331 0.74 -41.30 -9.11
N ILE A 332 2.05 -41.26 -9.39
CA ILE A 332 3.07 -40.66 -8.54
C ILE A 332 3.59 -39.37 -9.21
N LYS A 333 3.43 -38.23 -8.53
CA LYS A 333 3.97 -36.95 -8.97
C LYS A 333 5.50 -37.00 -8.95
N GLN A 334 6.14 -37.01 -10.12
CA GLN A 334 7.59 -36.88 -10.22
C GLN A 334 7.98 -35.40 -10.26
N LEU A 335 9.11 -35.07 -9.62
CA LEU A 335 9.62 -33.71 -9.51
C LEU A 335 10.97 -33.64 -10.21
N HIS A 336 11.09 -32.77 -11.21
CA HIS A 336 12.28 -32.68 -12.07
C HIS A 336 12.81 -31.25 -12.10
N CYS A 337 14.14 -31.07 -12.00
CA CYS A 337 14.78 -29.78 -12.24
C CYS A 337 15.21 -29.68 -13.71
N ILE A 338 14.39 -29.02 -14.54
CA ILE A 338 14.67 -28.87 -15.97
C ILE A 338 15.25 -27.49 -16.29
N PRO A 339 16.15 -27.36 -17.29
CA PRO A 339 16.60 -26.05 -17.76
C PRO A 339 15.43 -25.24 -18.29
N LEU A 340 15.44 -23.93 -18.07
CA LEU A 340 14.33 -23.05 -18.45
C LEU A 340 14.01 -23.17 -19.96
N PRO A 341 12.87 -23.77 -20.34
CA PRO A 341 12.58 -24.07 -21.75
C PRO A 341 12.22 -22.80 -22.54
N CYS A 342 11.85 -21.73 -21.83
CA CYS A 342 11.40 -20.47 -22.41
C CYS A 342 12.41 -19.36 -22.17
N GLY A 343 12.84 -18.70 -23.26
CA GLY A 343 13.60 -17.46 -23.19
C GLY A 343 12.80 -16.28 -22.61
N PRO A 344 13.45 -15.14 -22.34
CA PRO A 344 12.84 -14.00 -21.66
C PRO A 344 11.58 -13.48 -22.36
N SER A 345 10.61 -13.01 -21.56
CA SER A 345 9.26 -12.57 -22.00
C SER A 345 8.34 -13.66 -22.58
N LYS A 346 8.71 -14.93 -22.48
CA LYS A 346 7.83 -16.08 -22.75
C LYS A 346 7.55 -16.87 -21.47
N LEU A 347 6.37 -17.48 -21.39
CA LEU A 347 5.94 -18.36 -20.32
C LEU A 347 5.65 -19.77 -20.85
N TYR A 348 5.92 -20.77 -20.03
CA TYR A 348 5.77 -22.19 -20.33
C TYR A 348 4.33 -22.64 -20.11
N PHE A 349 3.79 -23.42 -21.04
CA PHE A 349 2.52 -24.13 -20.88
C PHE A 349 2.76 -25.64 -20.95
N PRO A 350 2.44 -26.42 -19.90
CA PRO A 350 2.58 -27.87 -19.89
C PRO A 350 1.60 -28.55 -20.87
N GLY A 351 1.80 -29.85 -21.10
CA GLY A 351 0.98 -30.66 -22.01
C GLY A 351 1.21 -30.30 -23.49
N GLY A 352 2.48 -30.18 -23.91
CA GLY A 352 2.87 -29.93 -25.30
C GLY A 352 2.57 -28.53 -25.86
N LYS A 353 1.97 -27.64 -25.07
CA LYS A 353 1.57 -26.30 -25.53
C LYS A 353 2.75 -25.33 -25.72
N GLY A 354 3.87 -25.54 -25.04
CA GLY A 354 5.13 -24.83 -25.29
C GLY A 354 5.21 -23.39 -24.78
N CYS A 355 6.11 -22.58 -25.35
CA CYS A 355 6.49 -21.27 -24.83
C CYS A 355 5.81 -20.10 -25.55
N HIS A 356 4.96 -19.34 -24.84
CA HIS A 356 4.17 -18.24 -25.41
C HIS A 356 4.48 -16.87 -24.81
N LYS A 357 4.38 -15.81 -25.61
CA LYS A 357 4.76 -14.45 -25.21
C LYS A 357 3.68 -13.79 -24.35
N VAL A 358 4.07 -13.18 -23.23
CA VAL A 358 3.15 -12.45 -22.34
C VAL A 358 2.40 -11.33 -23.09
N GLY A 359 1.09 -11.23 -22.88
CA GLY A 359 0.21 -10.29 -23.57
C GLY A 359 -0.13 -10.67 -25.02
N THR A 360 0.05 -11.93 -25.42
CA THR A 360 -0.45 -12.48 -26.70
C THR A 360 -1.52 -13.54 -26.45
N LYS A 361 -2.37 -13.85 -27.43
CA LYS A 361 -3.39 -14.91 -27.29
C LYS A 361 -2.76 -16.27 -26.94
N GLY A 362 -1.62 -16.60 -27.54
CA GLY A 362 -0.90 -17.85 -27.27
C GLY A 362 -1.83 -19.08 -27.40
N PRO A 363 -1.86 -20.01 -26.43
CA PRO A 363 -2.72 -21.18 -26.43
C PRO A 363 -4.07 -20.91 -25.71
N CYS A 364 -4.41 -19.63 -25.46
CA CYS A 364 -5.58 -19.24 -24.68
C CYS A 364 -6.86 -19.15 -25.52
N PRO A 365 -8.03 -19.24 -24.87
CA PRO A 365 -9.33 -18.97 -25.50
C PRO A 365 -9.41 -17.58 -26.16
N GLU A 366 -10.47 -17.38 -26.94
CA GLU A 366 -10.86 -16.06 -27.46
C GLU A 366 -10.96 -15.03 -26.32
N ASP A 367 -10.62 -13.78 -26.61
CA ASP A 367 -10.58 -12.64 -25.67
C ASP A 367 -9.62 -12.77 -24.46
N GLN A 368 -8.88 -13.87 -24.32
CA GLN A 368 -7.87 -14.08 -23.28
C GLN A 368 -6.44 -13.92 -23.80
N VAL A 369 -5.53 -13.54 -22.91
CA VAL A 369 -4.09 -13.45 -23.21
C VAL A 369 -3.25 -14.22 -22.18
N VAL A 370 -2.04 -14.57 -22.59
CA VAL A 370 -1.01 -15.18 -21.75
C VAL A 370 -0.52 -14.17 -20.72
N LEU A 371 -0.66 -14.53 -19.45
CA LEU A 371 -0.28 -13.73 -18.28
C LEU A 371 0.57 -14.57 -17.32
N PHE A 372 1.28 -13.88 -16.42
CA PHE A 372 1.95 -14.53 -15.30
C PHE A 372 0.92 -15.12 -14.34
N GLN A 373 1.23 -16.25 -13.71
CA GLN A 373 0.40 -16.78 -12.63
C GLN A 373 0.53 -15.90 -11.38
N GLU A 374 -0.36 -14.91 -11.27
CA GLU A 374 -0.53 -14.08 -10.08
C GLU A 374 -0.91 -14.91 -8.85
N ASN A 375 -0.31 -14.57 -7.72
CA ASN A 375 -0.80 -14.94 -6.40
C ASN A 375 -0.62 -13.71 -5.49
N PRO A 376 -1.70 -13.13 -4.92
CA PRO A 376 -1.64 -11.86 -4.20
C PRO A 376 -0.66 -11.83 -3.01
N GLU A 377 -0.34 -12.99 -2.40
CA GLU A 377 0.60 -13.06 -1.27
C GLU A 377 2.08 -12.83 -1.63
N GLN A 378 2.51 -12.97 -2.90
CA GLN A 378 3.92 -13.26 -3.23
C GLN A 378 4.54 -12.50 -4.41
N SER A 379 3.93 -11.39 -4.83
CA SER A 379 4.37 -10.57 -5.98
C SER A 379 5.81 -10.04 -5.93
N VAL A 380 6.52 -10.17 -4.80
CA VAL A 380 7.87 -9.63 -4.56
C VAL A 380 9.00 -10.68 -4.58
N LYS A 381 8.73 -12.00 -4.44
CA LYS A 381 9.81 -12.98 -4.13
C LYS A 381 9.92 -14.27 -4.95
N SER A 382 9.00 -14.59 -5.86
CA SER A 382 9.24 -15.68 -6.83
C SER A 382 8.40 -15.51 -8.09
N VAL A 383 9.05 -15.22 -9.22
CA VAL A 383 8.40 -15.21 -10.54
C VAL A 383 8.19 -16.66 -10.97
N SER A 384 6.96 -17.02 -11.30
CA SER A 384 6.66 -18.31 -11.92
C SER A 384 6.84 -18.22 -13.44
N TYR A 385 7.43 -19.27 -13.99
CA TYR A 385 7.61 -19.49 -15.42
C TYR A 385 6.36 -20.08 -16.08
N LEU A 386 5.35 -20.50 -15.30
CA LEU A 386 4.06 -20.99 -15.81
C LEU A 386 3.24 -19.85 -16.43
N GLY A 387 2.76 -20.09 -17.65
CA GLY A 387 1.78 -19.26 -18.32
C GLY A 387 0.36 -19.63 -17.89
N VAL A 388 -0.44 -18.62 -17.59
CA VAL A 388 -1.90 -18.77 -17.40
C VAL A 388 -2.64 -17.91 -18.39
N CYS A 389 -3.87 -18.30 -18.70
CA CYS A 389 -4.77 -17.53 -19.54
C CYS A 389 -5.67 -16.66 -18.66
N GLY A 390 -5.82 -15.39 -19.02
CA GLY A 390 -6.66 -14.47 -18.27
C GLY A 390 -6.97 -13.18 -19.02
N CYS A 391 -7.78 -12.35 -18.38
CA CYS A 391 -8.27 -11.11 -18.98
C CYS A 391 -7.29 -9.97 -18.75
N GLN A 392 -6.88 -9.30 -19.84
CA GLN A 392 -6.02 -8.12 -19.75
C GLN A 392 -6.79 -6.92 -19.20
N ILE A 393 -6.43 -6.46 -18.00
CA ILE A 393 -7.01 -5.25 -17.41
C ILE A 393 -5.97 -4.13 -17.31
N TYR A 394 -6.39 -2.95 -17.76
CA TYR A 394 -5.67 -1.70 -17.62
C TYR A 394 -6.21 -0.95 -16.39
N GLN A 395 -5.77 -1.35 -15.19
CA GLN A 395 -6.01 -0.57 -13.97
C GLN A 395 -4.74 0.18 -13.57
N PRO A 396 -4.76 1.52 -13.49
CA PRO A 396 -3.62 2.29 -13.00
C PRO A 396 -3.49 2.09 -11.49
N SER A 397 -2.53 1.27 -11.05
CA SER A 397 -2.14 1.22 -9.64
C SER A 397 -1.47 2.53 -9.25
N SER A 398 -1.94 3.20 -8.20
CA SER A 398 -1.29 4.39 -7.62
C SER A 398 0.14 4.14 -7.12
N GLU A 399 0.53 2.88 -6.98
CA GLU A 399 1.82 2.42 -6.45
C GLU A 399 2.87 2.14 -7.53
N SER A 400 2.53 2.16 -8.83
CA SER A 400 3.53 1.97 -9.88
C SER A 400 3.24 2.77 -11.16
N PHE A 401 4.26 3.46 -11.66
CA PHE A 401 4.20 4.27 -12.89
C PHE A 401 4.13 3.41 -14.17
N TYR A 402 4.34 2.10 -14.05
CA TYR A 402 4.28 1.13 -15.15
C TYR A 402 2.99 0.31 -15.09
N PRO A 403 2.28 0.11 -16.22
CA PRO A 403 1.13 -0.78 -16.26
C PRO A 403 1.59 -2.22 -16.02
N THR A 404 1.30 -2.76 -14.84
CA THR A 404 1.43 -4.19 -14.55
C THR A 404 0.27 -4.93 -15.23
N LEU A 405 0.58 -5.80 -16.20
CA LEU A 405 -0.42 -6.67 -16.82
C LEU A 405 -0.93 -7.66 -15.77
N ARG A 406 -2.11 -7.38 -15.21
CA ARG A 406 -2.78 -8.26 -14.24
C ARG A 406 -3.97 -8.99 -14.85
N GLY A 407 -4.15 -10.24 -14.44
CA GLY A 407 -5.20 -11.14 -14.88
C GLY A 407 -6.29 -11.30 -13.83
N LEU A 408 -7.49 -10.83 -14.15
CA LEU A 408 -8.68 -11.33 -13.45
C LEU A 408 -9.14 -12.66 -14.07
N LYS A 409 -9.82 -13.46 -13.24
CA LYS A 409 -10.60 -14.60 -13.71
C LYS A 409 -11.67 -14.11 -14.70
N PRO A 410 -11.94 -14.84 -15.80
CA PRO A 410 -13.08 -14.55 -16.69
C PRO A 410 -14.42 -14.59 -15.94
N ASN A 411 -15.45 -14.00 -16.53
CA ASN A 411 -16.82 -14.15 -16.03
C ASN A 411 -17.26 -15.64 -16.15
N GLU A 412 -18.40 -16.00 -15.56
CA GLU A 412 -18.96 -17.36 -15.56
C GLU A 412 -19.09 -17.99 -16.97
N ASN A 413 -19.28 -17.16 -18.00
CA ASN A 413 -19.34 -17.57 -19.41
C ASN A 413 -17.98 -17.68 -20.12
N GLY A 414 -16.85 -17.69 -19.39
CA GLY A 414 -15.49 -17.83 -19.91
C GLY A 414 -14.94 -16.64 -20.72
N LYS A 415 -15.79 -15.68 -21.08
CA LYS A 415 -15.41 -14.45 -21.79
C LYS A 415 -14.84 -13.40 -20.85
N CYS A 416 -13.84 -12.69 -21.33
CA CYS A 416 -13.40 -11.46 -20.70
C CYS A 416 -14.45 -10.37 -20.95
N SER A 417 -14.86 -9.68 -19.89
CA SER A 417 -15.68 -8.47 -20.03
C SER A 417 -14.87 -7.48 -20.88
N SER A 418 -15.33 -7.21 -22.10
CA SER A 418 -14.74 -6.19 -22.97
C SER A 418 -14.60 -4.91 -22.14
N THR A 419 -13.37 -4.39 -22.03
CA THR A 419 -13.12 -3.16 -21.31
C THR A 419 -14.10 -2.12 -21.82
N ARG A 420 -14.95 -1.60 -20.92
CA ARG A 420 -15.79 -0.45 -21.24
C ARG A 420 -14.83 0.66 -21.65
N LYS A 421 -14.75 0.93 -22.94
CA LYS A 421 -14.50 2.29 -23.38
C LYS A 421 -15.56 3.13 -22.67
N LEU A 422 -15.13 4.24 -22.12
CA LEU A 422 -16.04 5.23 -21.54
C LEU A 422 -16.71 5.95 -22.72
N ASP A 423 -17.56 5.22 -23.44
CA ASP A 423 -18.31 5.75 -24.57
C ASP A 423 -19.42 6.62 -24.00
N THR A 424 -19.27 7.92 -24.24
CA THR A 424 -20.22 8.96 -23.89
C THR A 424 -21.59 8.61 -24.44
N GLU A 425 -22.61 8.54 -23.58
CA GLU A 425 -23.99 8.33 -24.04
C GLU A 425 -24.40 9.46 -24.97
N THR A 426 -24.67 9.14 -26.23
CA THR A 426 -25.51 9.99 -27.08
C THR A 426 -26.29 9.09 -28.04
N ASN A 427 -27.61 9.10 -27.92
CA ASN A 427 -28.54 8.37 -28.78
C ASN A 427 -28.31 8.68 -30.26
N SER A 428 -28.40 7.67 -31.13
CA SER A 428 -29.34 7.68 -32.28
C SER A 428 -29.36 6.33 -33.00
N ASN A 429 -30.55 5.94 -33.46
CA ASN A 429 -30.80 4.74 -34.25
C ASN A 429 -30.11 4.78 -35.62
N SER A 430 -29.57 3.65 -36.10
CA SER A 430 -29.88 3.13 -37.44
C SER A 430 -29.36 1.72 -37.64
N SER A 431 -30.21 0.84 -38.18
CA SER A 431 -29.84 -0.46 -38.75
C SER A 431 -29.12 -0.31 -40.09
N LYS A 432 -28.05 -1.10 -40.34
CA LYS A 432 -27.92 -1.98 -41.54
C LYS A 432 -26.56 -2.72 -41.63
N GLU A 433 -26.68 -3.98 -42.08
CA GLU A 433 -25.81 -4.70 -43.04
C GLU A 433 -24.27 -4.65 -42.91
N THR A 434 -23.71 -5.82 -42.55
CA THR A 434 -22.44 -6.33 -43.09
C THR A 434 -22.50 -6.46 -44.61
N PRO A 435 -21.39 -6.32 -45.37
CA PRO A 435 -20.55 -7.51 -45.57
C PRO A 435 -19.02 -7.29 -45.82
N SER A 436 -18.26 -8.31 -45.39
CA SER A 436 -17.07 -8.93 -46.02
C SER A 436 -15.97 -8.13 -46.75
N ASN A 437 -14.73 -8.52 -46.43
CA ASN A 437 -13.59 -8.71 -47.34
C ASN A 437 -13.03 -7.49 -48.12
N ALA A 438 -11.90 -7.00 -47.63
CA ALA A 438 -10.79 -6.58 -48.49
C ALA A 438 -9.46 -6.97 -47.83
N ALA A 439 -8.87 -8.07 -48.29
CA ALA A 439 -7.43 -8.26 -48.15
C ALA A 439 -6.79 -7.37 -49.22
N ASP A 440 -5.96 -6.41 -48.83
CA ASP A 440 -5.15 -5.68 -49.80
C ASP A 440 -3.70 -5.53 -49.32
N SER A 441 -2.79 -5.71 -50.28
CA SER A 441 -1.41 -6.12 -50.04
C SER A 441 -0.44 -5.01 -50.43
N ILE A 442 -0.10 -4.12 -49.50
CA ILE A 442 0.93 -3.10 -49.75
C ILE A 442 2.18 -3.38 -48.92
N ARG A 443 3.12 -4.11 -49.54
CA ARG A 443 4.52 -4.19 -49.11
C ARG A 443 5.25 -2.89 -49.47
N THR A 444 5.56 -2.05 -48.47
CA THR A 444 6.73 -1.15 -48.52
C THR A 444 7.26 -0.84 -47.11
N GLY A 445 8.47 -1.29 -46.79
CA GLY A 445 9.30 -0.74 -45.70
C GLY A 445 8.78 -0.90 -44.26
N GLY A 446 8.73 -2.14 -43.74
CA GLY A 446 8.56 -2.35 -42.30
C GLY A 446 9.83 -2.01 -41.52
N ASP A 447 9.75 -1.10 -40.55
CA ASP A 447 10.90 -0.69 -39.73
C ASP A 447 11.51 -1.90 -38.96
N PRO A 448 12.77 -2.27 -39.23
CA PRO A 448 13.36 -3.52 -38.71
C PRO A 448 13.52 -3.53 -37.18
N CYS A 449 13.49 -2.36 -36.54
CA CYS A 449 13.71 -2.23 -35.10
C CYS A 449 12.43 -2.42 -34.26
N ILE A 450 11.22 -2.34 -34.84
CA ILE A 450 9.95 -2.43 -34.11
C ILE A 450 9.76 -3.77 -33.39
N SER A 451 10.36 -4.86 -33.89
CA SER A 451 10.28 -6.19 -33.27
C SER A 451 10.94 -6.29 -31.89
N LYS A 452 11.77 -5.31 -31.48
CA LYS A 452 12.42 -5.25 -30.17
C LYS A 452 11.92 -4.00 -29.40
N ARG A 453 11.08 -4.20 -28.37
CA ARG A 453 10.61 -3.11 -27.50
C ARG A 453 11.80 -2.34 -26.92
N GLY A 454 11.78 -1.01 -27.02
CA GLY A 454 12.85 -0.13 -26.51
C GLY A 454 13.99 0.15 -27.48
N MET A 455 13.92 -0.29 -28.74
CA MET A 455 14.88 0.07 -29.79
C MET A 455 14.30 1.14 -30.73
N VAL A 456 15.17 1.96 -31.34
CA VAL A 456 14.85 2.92 -32.40
C VAL A 456 15.81 2.76 -33.58
N LEU A 457 15.34 3.01 -34.81
CA LEU A 457 16.20 3.06 -35.98
C LEU A 457 17.10 4.31 -35.94
N TRP A 458 18.37 4.15 -36.31
CA TRP A 458 19.36 5.23 -36.34
C TRP A 458 19.75 5.61 -37.77
N THR A 459 20.47 6.72 -37.95
CA THR A 459 20.83 7.31 -39.26
C THR A 459 21.69 6.39 -40.15
N ASP A 460 22.32 5.38 -39.56
CA ASP A 460 23.18 4.36 -40.19
C ASP A 460 22.43 3.03 -40.45
N ASN A 461 21.10 3.02 -40.32
CA ASN A 461 20.22 1.84 -40.35
C ASN A 461 20.44 0.83 -39.20
N THR A 462 21.18 1.18 -38.14
CA THR A 462 21.30 0.33 -36.95
C THR A 462 20.12 0.52 -35.98
N CYS A 463 19.84 -0.51 -35.16
CA CYS A 463 18.84 -0.42 -34.10
C CYS A 463 19.51 -0.06 -32.77
N GLN A 464 19.27 1.15 -32.27
CA GLN A 464 19.87 1.66 -31.04
C GLN A 464 18.89 1.58 -29.86
N PRO A 465 19.34 1.20 -28.64
CA PRO A 465 18.49 1.18 -27.46
C PRO A 465 18.17 2.61 -26.99
N LEU A 466 16.87 2.89 -26.83
CA LEU A 466 16.38 4.13 -26.25
C LEU A 466 16.88 4.30 -24.81
N TYR A 467 17.16 5.55 -24.43
CA TYR A 467 17.59 5.98 -23.09
C TYR A 467 18.96 5.44 -22.63
N ASN A 468 19.75 4.88 -23.55
CA ASN A 468 21.18 4.59 -23.36
C ASN A 468 22.04 5.60 -24.13
N GLN A 469 23.34 5.64 -23.85
CA GLN A 469 24.28 6.53 -24.56
C GLN A 469 24.30 6.27 -26.06
N GLY A 470 24.41 5.00 -26.46
CA GLY A 470 24.46 4.61 -27.88
C GLY A 470 25.58 5.35 -28.62
N PRO A 471 25.33 5.83 -29.85
CA PRO A 471 26.29 6.63 -30.63
C PRO A 471 26.35 8.12 -30.22
N CYS A 472 25.70 8.52 -29.12
CA CYS A 472 25.73 9.90 -28.62
C CYS A 472 26.95 10.18 -27.72
N LYS A 473 27.26 11.46 -27.52
CA LYS A 473 28.44 11.89 -26.75
C LYS A 473 28.25 11.68 -25.25
N ASP A 474 29.33 11.80 -24.47
CA ASP A 474 29.26 11.71 -23.02
C ASP A 474 28.30 12.77 -22.45
N GLY A 475 27.37 12.33 -21.59
CA GLY A 475 26.28 13.16 -21.06
C GLY A 475 25.01 13.21 -21.92
N GLU A 476 25.03 12.63 -23.12
CA GLU A 476 23.87 12.45 -23.98
C GLU A 476 23.26 11.05 -23.86
N TRP A 477 22.06 10.89 -24.43
CA TRP A 477 21.38 9.60 -24.62
C TRP A 477 20.50 9.61 -25.88
N VAL A 478 20.24 8.41 -26.40
CA VAL A 478 19.38 8.15 -27.56
C VAL A 478 17.91 8.31 -27.17
N VAL A 479 17.20 9.23 -27.82
CA VAL A 479 15.77 9.48 -27.64
C VAL A 479 15.05 9.41 -29.00
N PRO A 480 13.73 9.14 -29.06
CA PRO A 480 13.02 9.16 -30.33
C PRO A 480 12.85 10.61 -30.81
N ASP A 481 13.08 10.87 -32.10
CA ASP A 481 12.83 12.22 -32.60
C ASP A 481 11.31 12.51 -32.67
N ARG A 482 10.94 13.62 -32.04
CA ARG A 482 9.57 14.14 -31.92
C ARG A 482 9.49 15.49 -32.63
N GLY A 483 9.92 15.51 -33.90
CA GLY A 483 10.06 16.72 -34.72
C GLY A 483 8.90 17.71 -34.53
N LYS A 484 9.23 19.00 -34.45
CA LYS A 484 8.29 20.07 -34.02
C LYS A 484 7.05 20.14 -34.93
N GLY A 485 5.98 19.49 -34.50
CA GLY A 485 4.66 19.51 -35.13
C GLY A 485 4.44 18.43 -36.20
N GLN A 486 4.00 17.24 -35.78
CA GLN A 486 3.29 16.33 -36.68
C GLN A 486 2.02 15.77 -36.05
N ARG A 487 0.92 15.82 -36.80
CA ARG A 487 -0.39 15.32 -36.41
C ARG A 487 -0.40 13.79 -36.38
N GLN A 488 -1.15 13.25 -35.41
CA GLN A 488 -1.86 11.94 -35.41
C GLN A 488 -1.38 10.90 -36.45
N GLY A 489 -0.78 9.80 -35.98
CA GLY A 489 -0.76 8.52 -36.73
C GLY A 489 0.52 8.12 -37.45
N ARG A 490 1.62 8.88 -37.40
CA ARG A 490 2.94 8.41 -37.89
C ARG A 490 3.90 8.16 -36.72
N GLY A 491 4.45 6.93 -36.67
CA GLY A 491 5.34 6.46 -35.61
C GLY A 491 6.73 7.09 -35.64
N TRP A 492 7.49 6.86 -34.56
CA TRP A 492 8.82 7.43 -34.34
C TRP A 492 9.86 6.75 -35.26
N LYS A 493 10.13 7.34 -36.43
CA LYS A 493 10.95 6.70 -37.47
C LYS A 493 12.46 6.71 -37.21
N MET A 494 12.96 7.65 -36.41
CA MET A 494 14.41 7.81 -36.18
C MET A 494 14.71 8.24 -34.74
N GLY A 495 15.87 7.84 -34.24
CA GLY A 495 16.45 8.33 -33.00
C GLY A 495 17.28 9.61 -33.20
N LYS A 496 17.46 10.36 -32.13
CA LYS A 496 18.39 11.50 -32.02
C LYS A 496 19.07 11.52 -30.65
N CYS A 497 20.10 12.35 -30.49
CA CYS A 497 20.75 12.59 -29.20
C CYS A 497 20.09 13.78 -28.47
N GLU A 498 19.85 13.62 -27.16
CA GLU A 498 19.52 14.72 -26.24
C GLU A 498 20.39 14.61 -24.98
N CYS A 499 20.54 15.70 -24.21
CA CYS A 499 21.20 15.63 -22.91
C CYS A 499 20.40 14.74 -21.94
N ARG A 500 21.10 13.99 -21.10
CA ARG A 500 20.48 13.23 -20.01
C ARG A 500 19.79 14.17 -19.00
N PRO A 501 18.68 13.77 -18.36
CA PRO A 501 18.04 14.57 -17.32
C PRO A 501 19.03 15.01 -16.23
N GLY A 502 19.08 16.31 -15.94
CA GLY A 502 20.02 16.90 -15.00
C GLY A 502 21.35 17.39 -15.59
N TYR A 503 21.65 17.11 -16.86
CA TYR A 503 22.76 17.73 -17.58
C TYR A 503 22.31 19.04 -18.21
N THR A 504 23.20 20.04 -18.25
CA THR A 504 22.90 21.36 -18.81
C THR A 504 23.49 21.51 -20.21
N ILE A 505 22.69 22.07 -21.12
CA ILE A 505 23.14 22.42 -22.48
C ILE A 505 24.06 23.64 -22.37
N THR A 506 25.32 23.46 -22.75
CA THR A 506 26.26 24.58 -22.96
C THR A 506 26.64 24.64 -24.43
N THR A 507 26.61 25.83 -25.01
CA THR A 507 27.08 26.11 -26.36
C THR A 507 28.57 26.45 -26.32
N ALA A 508 29.39 25.67 -27.00
CA ALA A 508 30.77 26.02 -27.34
C ALA A 508 30.88 26.22 -28.85
N ASP A 509 31.95 26.89 -29.32
CA ASP A 509 32.10 27.33 -30.72
C ASP A 509 32.14 26.21 -31.79
N ARG A 510 32.02 24.93 -31.38
CA ARG A 510 31.87 23.76 -32.27
C ARG A 510 30.77 22.79 -31.83
N GLY A 511 29.72 23.29 -31.18
CA GLY A 511 28.46 22.57 -30.99
C GLY A 511 27.91 22.56 -29.56
N ILE A 512 26.81 21.80 -29.39
CA ILE A 512 26.17 21.55 -28.10
C ILE A 512 27.04 20.58 -27.29
N ILE A 513 27.27 20.91 -26.02
CA ILE A 513 27.95 20.06 -25.03
C ILE A 513 27.06 19.95 -23.79
N CYS A 514 26.66 18.73 -23.43
CA CYS A 514 25.91 18.42 -22.22
C CYS A 514 26.87 18.34 -21.02
N GLN A 515 26.90 19.36 -20.16
CA GLN A 515 27.75 19.35 -18.97
C GLN A 515 27.04 18.71 -17.77
N SER A 516 27.77 17.84 -17.06
CA SER A 516 27.29 17.29 -15.79
C SER A 516 27.30 18.36 -14.69
N PRO A 517 26.43 18.26 -13.67
CA PRO A 517 26.42 19.17 -12.53
C PRO A 517 27.81 19.31 -11.86
N SER A 518 28.57 18.21 -11.80
CA SER A 518 29.91 18.18 -11.20
C SER A 518 30.93 19.05 -11.94
N VAL A 519 30.85 19.12 -13.28
CA VAL A 519 31.76 19.94 -14.10
C VAL A 519 31.40 21.41 -14.01
N MET A 520 30.11 21.75 -13.99
CA MET A 520 29.66 23.13 -13.76
C MET A 520 30.11 23.63 -12.37
N LEU A 521 30.04 22.78 -11.34
CA LEU A 521 30.52 23.10 -9.99
C LEU A 521 32.03 23.34 -9.97
N ALA A 522 32.83 22.48 -10.60
CA ALA A 522 34.28 22.67 -10.72
C ALA A 522 34.64 23.97 -11.44
N LYS A 523 33.95 24.28 -12.55
CA LYS A 523 34.17 25.52 -13.34
C LYS A 523 33.78 26.79 -12.57
N PHE A 524 32.74 26.72 -11.73
CA PHE A 524 32.34 27.81 -10.83
C PHE A 524 33.38 28.03 -9.71
N LEU A 525 33.96 26.96 -9.16
CA LEU A 525 35.04 27.04 -8.16
C LEU A 525 36.33 27.62 -8.76
N SER A 526 36.73 27.20 -9.97
CA SER A 526 37.88 27.79 -10.67
C SER A 526 37.66 29.27 -11.03
N SER A 527 36.46 29.64 -11.49
CA SER A 527 36.14 31.04 -11.85
C SER A 527 36.19 32.02 -10.67
N ASN A 528 36.10 31.52 -9.43
CA ASN A 528 36.22 32.34 -8.22
C ASN A 528 37.65 32.40 -7.67
N GLY A 529 38.61 31.70 -8.28
CA GLY A 529 40.04 31.80 -7.93
C GLY A 529 40.70 33.09 -8.43
N ASP A 530 40.31 33.60 -9.60
CA ASP A 530 41.00 34.69 -10.30
C ASP A 530 40.47 36.11 -9.96
N LYS A 531 39.80 36.28 -8.81
CA LYS A 531 39.26 37.60 -8.37
C LYS A 531 39.59 37.96 -6.91
N SER A 532 40.74 37.53 -6.40
CA SER A 532 41.20 37.90 -5.04
C SER A 532 42.74 38.05 -4.91
N THR A 533 43.36 38.74 -5.86
CA THR A 533 44.64 39.47 -5.71
C THR A 533 44.49 40.79 -6.49
N ASN A 534 44.81 41.98 -6.01
CA ASN A 534 45.37 42.48 -4.73
C ASN A 534 44.66 43.81 -4.38
N PRO A 535 44.94 44.45 -3.23
CA PRO A 535 44.90 45.91 -3.15
C PRO A 535 45.95 46.57 -4.07
#